data_AF-A0A528W7U1-F1
#
_entry.id   AF-A0A528W7U1-F1
#
_cell.length_a   1.000
_cell.length_b   1.000
_cell.length_c   1.000
_cell.angle_alpha   90.00
_cell.angle_beta   90.00
_cell.angle_gamma   90.00
#
_symmetry.space_group_name_H-M   'P 1'
#
loop_
_entity.id
_entity.type
_entity.pdbx_description
1 polymer ?
#
loop_
_entity_poly.entity_id
_entity_poly.type
_entity_poly.pdbx_seq_one_letter_code
_entity_poly.pdbx_strand_id
1 'polypeptide(L)'
;CDVYGSGYFYIPGTETCLRIGGYVRYDIGVGDVGSFDGATSADVEDGGSNDTFYKNARFTLKTWTGQETELGTLKTYTETRWNF
;
A
#
# COMPACT_ATOMS: atom_id res chain seq x y z
N CYS A 1 -19.23 -15.41 -8.01
CA CYS A 1 -18.50 -14.23 -7.46
C CYS A 1 -18.45 -13.05 -8.42
N ASP A 2 -18.65 -13.25 -9.73
CA ASP A 2 -18.69 -12.16 -10.72
C ASP A 2 -19.75 -11.10 -10.44
N VAL A 3 -20.83 -11.46 -9.73
CA VAL A 3 -21.87 -10.53 -9.25
C VAL A 3 -21.33 -9.42 -8.34
N TYR A 4 -20.20 -9.64 -7.66
CA TYR A 4 -19.55 -8.64 -6.80
C TYR A 4 -18.53 -7.77 -7.55
N GLY A 5 -18.30 -8.06 -8.83
CA GLY A 5 -17.35 -7.37 -9.69
C GLY A 5 -16.12 -8.21 -10.05
N SER A 6 -15.28 -7.66 -10.92
CA SER A 6 -14.05 -8.31 -11.39
C SER A 6 -13.04 -8.52 -10.25
N GLY A 7 -12.37 -9.68 -10.25
CA GLY A 7 -11.29 -10.00 -9.31
C GLY A 7 -11.76 -10.63 -7.99
N TYR A 8 -13.06 -10.92 -7.85
CA TYR A 8 -13.56 -11.77 -6.77
C TYR A 8 -13.47 -13.24 -7.15
N PHE A 9 -12.86 -14.04 -6.29
CA PHE A 9 -12.82 -15.50 -6.40
C PHE A 9 -13.60 -16.14 -5.27
N TYR A 10 -14.10 -17.36 -5.52
CA TYR A 10 -14.85 -18.12 -4.54
C TYR A 10 -13.90 -18.79 -3.55
N ILE A 11 -14.20 -18.71 -2.25
CA ILE A 11 -13.49 -19.48 -1.23
C ILE A 11 -14.16 -20.86 -1.10
N PRO A 12 -13.46 -21.97 -1.43
CA PRO A 12 -14.00 -23.31 -1.30
C PRO A 12 -14.52 -23.61 0.11
N GLY A 13 -15.72 -24.18 0.21
CA GLY A 13 -16.34 -24.53 1.49
C GLY A 13 -17.10 -23.39 2.18
N THR A 14 -17.25 -22.23 1.52
CA THR A 14 -18.05 -21.10 2.03
C THR A 14 -18.80 -20.43 0.88
N GLU A 15 -19.91 -19.75 1.12
CA GLU A 15 -20.55 -18.89 0.08
C GLU A 15 -19.91 -17.49 0.00
N THR A 16 -18.67 -17.37 0.46
CA THR A 16 -17.94 -16.12 0.53
C THR A 16 -17.09 -15.93 -0.72
N CYS A 17 -17.28 -14.78 -1.35
CA CYS A 17 -16.43 -14.27 -2.42
C CYS A 17 -15.37 -13.35 -1.84
N LEU A 18 -14.10 -13.57 -2.18
CA LEU A 18 -12.97 -12.77 -1.72
C LEU A 18 -12.29 -12.10 -2.90
N ARG A 19 -11.92 -10.83 -2.71
CA ARG A 19 -11.01 -10.10 -3.58
C ARG A 19 -9.83 -9.64 -2.73
N ILE A 20 -8.63 -9.86 -3.23
CA ILE A 20 -7.39 -9.36 -2.63
C ILE A 20 -6.78 -8.37 -3.60
N GLY A 21 -6.30 -7.26 -3.09
CA GLY A 21 -5.61 -6.24 -3.85
C GLY A 21 -4.71 -5.43 -2.95
N GLY A 22 -4.12 -4.39 -3.49
CA GLY A 22 -3.13 -3.61 -2.78
C GLY A 22 -2.16 -2.96 -3.73
N TYR A 23 -1.17 -2.28 -3.15
CA TYR A 23 -0.06 -1.73 -3.91
C TYR A 23 1.18 -1.66 -3.03
N VAL A 24 2.34 -1.75 -3.69
CA VAL A 24 3.62 -1.35 -3.13
C VAL A 24 4.01 -0.05 -3.81
N ARG A 25 4.44 0.94 -3.04
CA ARG A 25 5.02 2.19 -3.52
C ARG A 25 6.43 2.29 -2.98
N TYR A 26 7.37 2.70 -3.82
CA TYR A 26 8.75 2.99 -3.44
C TYR A 26 9.07 4.37 -4.01
N ASP A 27 9.42 5.30 -3.14
CA ASP A 27 9.78 6.67 -3.48
C ASP A 27 11.27 6.84 -3.20
N ILE A 28 12.02 7.28 -4.21
CA ILE A 28 13.42 7.64 -4.08
C ILE A 28 13.59 9.00 -4.72
N GLY A 29 14.32 9.88 -4.07
CA GLY A 29 14.68 11.15 -4.65
C GLY A 29 15.91 11.74 -4.00
N VAL A 30 16.36 12.85 -4.58
CA VAL A 30 17.71 13.38 -4.38
C VAL A 30 17.63 14.89 -4.34
N GLY A 31 18.11 15.49 -3.26
CA GLY A 31 18.37 16.93 -3.20
C GLY A 31 17.12 17.80 -3.13
N ASP A 32 16.02 17.28 -2.59
CA ASP A 32 14.87 18.13 -2.31
C ASP A 32 14.93 18.70 -0.89
N VAL A 33 14.61 19.99 -0.83
CA VAL A 33 14.58 20.74 0.42
C VAL A 33 13.12 20.90 0.80
N GLY A 34 12.51 19.80 1.26
CA GLY A 34 11.06 19.73 1.37
C GLY A 34 10.52 18.35 1.72
N SER A 35 9.19 18.20 1.58
CA SER A 35 8.45 17.05 2.10
C SER A 35 8.84 15.78 1.35
N PHE A 36 9.54 14.91 2.09
CA PHE A 36 10.03 13.57 1.76
C PHE A 36 11.43 13.50 1.21
N ASP A 37 12.10 14.63 0.94
CA ASP A 37 12.81 14.67 -0.33
C ASP A 37 14.33 15.04 -0.21
N GLY A 38 14.79 15.23 1.04
CA GLY A 38 16.18 15.09 1.51
C GLY A 38 17.20 16.14 1.01
N ALA A 39 17.66 17.02 1.90
CA ALA A 39 18.47 18.21 1.59
C ALA A 39 19.97 18.07 1.90
N THR A 40 20.82 18.29 0.89
CA THR A 40 22.29 18.08 0.91
C THR A 40 23.06 19.14 1.72
N SER A 41 24.10 18.73 2.48
CA SER A 41 24.86 19.61 3.38
C SER A 41 26.38 19.48 3.24
N ALA A 42 27.12 20.58 3.03
CA ALA A 42 28.58 20.56 2.89
C ALA A 42 29.32 20.12 4.18
N ASP A 43 30.09 19.06 4.08
CA ASP A 43 31.03 18.53 5.06
C ASP A 43 32.24 19.47 5.15
N VAL A 44 32.60 19.81 6.38
CA VAL A 44 33.63 20.80 6.73
C VAL A 44 34.85 20.15 7.39
N GLU A 45 34.81 18.83 7.63
CA GLU A 45 35.91 18.05 8.19
C GLU A 45 36.86 17.55 7.08
N ASP A 46 36.31 17.27 5.88
CA ASP A 46 37.07 17.03 4.65
C ASP A 46 36.68 17.92 3.45
N GLY A 47 35.55 18.63 3.50
CA GLY A 47 35.02 19.41 2.37
C GLY A 47 33.88 18.75 1.55
N GLY A 48 33.42 17.54 1.90
CA GLY A 48 32.36 16.76 1.22
C GLY A 48 30.93 17.31 1.33
N SER A 49 29.87 16.51 1.11
CA SER A 49 28.48 16.92 1.36
C SER A 49 27.57 15.71 1.60
N ASN A 50 26.68 15.74 2.60
CA ASN A 50 25.92 14.59 3.09
C ASN A 50 24.39 14.84 3.18
N ASP A 51 23.65 13.74 2.95
CA ASP A 51 22.22 13.52 2.63
C ASP A 51 21.53 14.55 1.74
N THR A 52 21.57 14.54 0.41
CA THR A 52 22.10 13.62 -0.63
C THR A 52 21.21 12.52 -1.21
N PHE A 53 20.18 12.00 -0.54
CA PHE A 53 19.04 11.26 -1.15
C PHE A 53 18.09 10.74 -0.05
N TYR A 54 16.87 10.38 -0.40
CA TYR A 54 15.93 9.65 0.47
C TYR A 54 15.36 8.44 -0.25
N LYS A 55 14.88 7.48 0.55
CA LYS A 55 14.17 6.30 0.10
C LYS A 55 13.04 6.03 1.09
N ASN A 56 11.81 6.07 0.61
CA ASN A 56 10.63 5.66 1.36
C ASN A 56 10.00 4.49 0.64
N ALA A 57 9.36 3.59 1.37
CA ALA A 57 8.45 2.66 0.76
C ALA A 57 7.16 2.50 1.56
N ARG A 58 6.13 2.04 0.88
CA ARG A 58 4.82 1.83 1.44
C ARG A 58 4.24 0.56 0.87
N PHE A 59 3.79 -0.33 1.74
CA PHE A 59 3.02 -1.49 1.36
C PHE A 59 1.58 -1.32 1.85
N THR A 60 0.62 -1.58 0.96
CA THR A 60 -0.80 -1.58 1.30
C THR A 60 -1.42 -2.88 0.82
N LEU A 61 -2.00 -3.64 1.74
CA LEU A 61 -2.81 -4.82 1.47
C LEU A 61 -4.28 -4.47 1.69
N LYS A 62 -5.14 -4.85 0.76
CA LYS A 62 -6.59 -4.62 0.80
C LYS A 62 -7.31 -5.92 0.54
N THR A 63 -8.29 -6.25 1.37
CA THR A 63 -9.14 -7.43 1.20
C THR A 63 -10.60 -7.03 1.26
N TRP A 64 -11.39 -7.60 0.36
CA TRP A 64 -12.84 -7.42 0.33
C TRP A 64 -13.50 -8.79 0.33
N THR A 65 -14.48 -9.00 1.19
CA THR A 65 -15.34 -10.19 1.15
C THR A 65 -16.79 -9.80 0.89
N GLY A 66 -17.53 -10.69 0.22
CA GLY A 66 -18.95 -10.55 -0.06
C GLY A 66 -19.65 -11.90 0.03
N GLN A 67 -20.81 -11.95 0.70
CA GLN A 67 -21.65 -13.13 0.82
C GLN A 67 -23.13 -12.71 0.82
N GLU A 68 -24.01 -13.49 0.20
CA GLU A 68 -25.45 -13.33 0.37
C GLU A 68 -25.90 -14.05 1.65
N THR A 69 -26.67 -13.34 2.48
CA THR A 69 -27.29 -13.91 3.69
C THR A 69 -28.81 -13.74 3.60
N GLU A 70 -29.55 -14.45 4.46
CA GLU A 70 -31.01 -14.33 4.60
C GLU A 70 -31.48 -12.88 4.87
N LEU A 71 -30.59 -12.01 5.35
CA LEU A 71 -30.85 -10.61 5.67
C LEU A 71 -30.29 -9.63 4.62
N GLY A 72 -29.79 -10.16 3.50
CA GLY A 72 -29.18 -9.40 2.42
C GLY A 72 -27.67 -9.61 2.29
N THR A 73 -27.05 -8.82 1.41
CA THR A 73 -25.63 -8.95 1.08
C THR A 73 -24.73 -8.43 2.20
N LEU A 74 -23.94 -9.31 2.81
CA LEU A 74 -22.88 -8.96 3.75
C LEU A 74 -21.60 -8.66 2.98
N LYS A 75 -21.00 -7.48 3.23
CA LYS A 75 -19.71 -7.08 2.66
C LYS A 75 -18.74 -6.66 3.76
N THR A 76 -17.48 -7.09 3.66
CA THR A 76 -16.42 -6.65 4.58
C THR A 76 -15.26 -6.07 3.79
N TYR A 77 -14.66 -5.01 4.34
CA TYR A 77 -13.47 -4.37 3.81
C TYR A 77 -12.39 -4.30 4.89
N THR A 78 -11.16 -4.64 4.53
CA THR A 78 -10.00 -4.51 5.41
C THR A 78 -8.84 -3.94 4.62
N GLU A 79 -8.16 -2.94 5.20
CA GLU A 79 -6.94 -2.33 4.64
C GLU A 79 -5.85 -2.34 5.70
N THR A 80 -4.68 -2.82 5.32
CA THR A 80 -3.47 -2.80 6.16
C THR A 80 -2.38 -2.03 5.43
N ARG A 81 -1.81 -1.02 6.08
CA ARG A 81 -0.82 -0.11 5.49
C ARG A 81 0.44 -0.06 6.35
N TRP A 82 1.59 -0.24 5.71
CA TRP A 82 2.91 -0.11 6.29
C TRP A 82 3.69 0.97 5.53
N ASN A 83 4.41 1.82 6.27
CA ASN A 83 5.33 2.82 5.70
C ASN A 83 6.71 2.57 6.30
N PHE A 84 7.76 2.66 5.49
CA PHE A 84 9.15 2.42 5.86
C PHE A 84 10.06 3.42 5.13
#